data_AF-A0A3B9STM6-F1
#
_entry.id   AF-A0A3B9STM6-F1
#
_cell.length_a   1.000
_cell.length_b   1.000
_cell.length_c   1.000
_cell.angle_alpha   90.00
_cell.angle_beta   90.00
_cell.angle_gamma   90.00
#
_symmetry.space_group_name_H-M   'P 1'
#
loop_
_entity.id
_entity.type
_entity.pdbx_description
1 polymer ?
#
loop_
_entity_poly.entity_id
_entity_poly.type
_entity_poly.pdbx_seq_one_letter_code
_entity_poly.pdbx_strand_id
1 'polypeptide(L)'
;INRLSSALIRTSTKCINALDALRSLKDGLDQHPSITKEEKERLLNFISVARQEYDEIAKKEIQKAFVYSYEESAKVLFDNYLDNIEAYCNSTKLKDPITDEEVSPDEKLMRSIEEQIGVSENAKKSFREEILLRLSSYARKGRKFDYTSHERLREAVEKKLFADLKDVVKITTSTKTPDAEQLKRINGVSAKLISEYDYCPVCANELLKYVGSLLNR
;
A
#
# COMPACT_ATOMS: atom_id res chain seq x y z
N ILE A 1 32.68 -13.83 11.98
CA ILE A 1 32.27 -13.15 13.23
C ILE A 1 30.92 -12.49 13.01
N ASN A 2 30.02 -12.58 14.01
CA ASN A 2 28.61 -12.20 13.99
C ASN A 2 28.39 -10.75 13.50
N ARG A 3 28.12 -10.57 12.20
CA ARG A 3 27.96 -9.25 11.57
C ARG A 3 26.76 -8.49 12.12
N LEU A 4 25.73 -9.20 12.58
CA LEU A 4 24.59 -8.60 13.26
C LEU A 4 25.02 -7.96 14.60
N SER A 5 25.94 -8.60 15.34
CA SER A 5 26.52 -7.97 16.55
C SER A 5 27.33 -6.73 16.22
N SER A 6 28.07 -6.74 15.10
CA SER A 6 28.80 -5.55 14.64
C SER A 6 27.87 -4.42 14.20
N ALA A 7 26.68 -4.74 13.67
CA ALA A 7 25.65 -3.75 13.36
C ALA A 7 25.19 -3.06 14.65
N LEU A 8 24.84 -3.84 15.69
CA LEU A 8 24.41 -3.33 17.00
C LEU A 8 25.42 -2.38 17.66
N ILE A 9 26.72 -2.62 17.46
CA ILE A 9 27.79 -1.84 18.09
C ILE A 9 28.07 -0.55 17.31
N ARG A 10 27.93 -0.59 15.98
CA ARG A 10 28.23 0.56 15.09
C ARG A 10 27.17 1.64 15.15
N THR A 11 25.91 1.23 15.11
CA THR A 11 24.79 2.13 15.28
C THR A 11 24.59 2.24 16.79
N SER A 12 24.76 3.40 17.40
CA SER A 12 24.42 3.64 18.81
C SER A 12 22.90 3.55 19.08
N THR A 13 22.23 2.64 18.39
CA THR A 13 20.79 2.43 18.32
C THR A 13 20.40 1.31 19.27
N LYS A 14 19.21 1.43 19.86
CA LYS A 14 18.66 0.43 20.78
C LYS A 14 18.09 -0.80 20.07
N CYS A 15 18.07 -0.80 18.73
CA CYS A 15 17.46 -1.83 17.89
C CYS A 15 18.18 -1.93 16.53
N ILE A 16 18.05 -3.10 15.90
CA ILE A 16 18.51 -3.38 14.54
C ILE A 16 17.26 -3.51 13.66
N ASN A 17 17.22 -2.78 12.55
CA ASN A 17 16.20 -2.95 11.52
C ASN A 17 16.71 -3.85 10.38
N ALA A 18 15.83 -4.21 9.44
CA ALA A 18 16.18 -5.07 8.30
C ALA A 18 17.26 -4.45 7.39
N LEU A 19 17.28 -3.12 7.25
CA LEU A 19 18.27 -2.42 6.41
C LEU A 19 19.66 -2.47 7.03
N ASP A 20 19.77 -2.36 8.35
CA ASP A 20 21.03 -2.47 9.07
C ASP A 20 21.58 -3.90 8.99
N ALA A 21 20.69 -4.91 9.06
CA ALA A 21 21.06 -6.30 8.82
C ALA A 21 21.59 -6.50 7.40
N LEU A 22 20.86 -6.06 6.36
CA LEU A 22 21.29 -6.16 4.96
C LEU A 22 22.59 -5.42 4.68
N ARG A 23 22.76 -4.22 5.25
CA ARG A 23 24.01 -3.44 5.14
C ARG A 23 25.17 -4.17 5.80
N SER A 24 24.97 -4.71 7.00
CA SER A 24 26.02 -5.44 7.71
C SER A 24 26.43 -6.74 7.03
N LEU A 25 25.47 -7.44 6.41
CA LEU A 25 25.75 -8.60 5.56
C LEU A 25 26.62 -8.21 4.37
N LYS A 26 26.25 -7.14 3.66
CA LYS A 26 27.01 -6.61 2.51
C LYS A 26 28.46 -6.27 2.90
N ASP A 27 28.65 -5.46 3.95
CA ASP A 27 29.97 -5.07 4.45
C ASP A 27 30.80 -6.29 4.89
N GLY A 28 30.14 -7.35 5.37
CA GLY A 28 30.79 -8.58 5.80
C GLY A 28 31.37 -9.42 4.67
N LEU A 29 30.78 -9.37 3.48
CA LEU A 29 31.25 -10.09 2.30
C LEU A 29 32.59 -9.54 1.78
N ASP A 30 32.84 -8.24 1.95
CA ASP A 30 34.09 -7.60 1.55
C ASP A 30 35.31 -8.03 2.38
N GLN A 31 35.05 -8.55 3.59
CA GLN A 31 36.10 -8.83 4.58
C GLN A 31 36.39 -10.33 4.75
N HIS A 32 35.71 -11.21 4.00
CA HIS A 32 35.86 -12.65 4.18
C HIS A 32 36.87 -13.23 3.17
N PRO A 33 38.04 -13.73 3.61
CA PRO A 33 39.13 -14.13 2.71
C PRO A 33 38.80 -15.31 1.79
N SER A 34 37.86 -16.17 2.19
CA SER A 34 37.50 -17.39 1.45
C SER A 34 36.43 -17.20 0.38
N ILE A 35 35.88 -15.99 0.22
CA ILE A 35 34.82 -15.72 -0.77
C ILE A 35 35.48 -15.33 -2.09
N THR A 36 35.22 -16.10 -3.15
CA THR A 36 35.70 -15.76 -4.49
C THR A 36 34.93 -14.57 -5.06
N LYS A 37 35.46 -13.95 -6.12
CA LYS A 37 34.79 -12.81 -6.77
C LYS A 37 33.42 -13.21 -7.32
N GLU A 38 33.32 -14.39 -7.93
CA GLU A 38 32.08 -14.93 -8.49
C GLU A 38 31.04 -15.19 -7.40
N GLU A 39 31.47 -15.76 -6.26
CA GLU A 39 30.57 -16.02 -5.15
C GLU A 39 30.09 -14.72 -4.48
N LYS A 40 30.98 -13.73 -4.36
CA LYS A 40 30.63 -12.40 -3.89
C LYS A 40 29.57 -11.73 -4.76
N GLU A 41 29.74 -11.74 -6.08
CA GLU A 41 28.76 -11.18 -7.03
C GLU A 41 27.40 -11.88 -6.89
N ARG A 42 27.40 -13.22 -6.78
CA ARG A 42 26.17 -14.00 -6.54
C ARG A 42 25.47 -13.60 -5.24
N LEU A 43 26.22 -13.47 -4.14
CA LEU A 43 25.67 -13.10 -2.83
C LEU A 43 25.15 -11.66 -2.80
N LEU A 44 25.83 -10.73 -3.49
CA LEU A 44 25.36 -9.35 -3.65
C LEU A 44 24.05 -9.28 -4.43
N ASN A 45 23.88 -10.12 -5.45
CA ASN A 45 22.61 -10.22 -6.18
C ASN A 45 21.47 -10.68 -5.26
N PHE A 46 21.69 -11.69 -4.40
CA PHE A 46 20.69 -12.11 -3.43
C PHE A 46 20.33 -11.01 -2.43
N ILE A 47 21.31 -10.25 -1.93
CA ILE A 47 21.06 -9.10 -1.05
C ILE A 47 20.25 -8.03 -1.78
N SER A 48 20.51 -7.79 -3.07
CA SER A 48 19.74 -6.84 -3.88
C SER A 48 18.28 -7.27 -4.04
N VAL A 49 18.04 -8.55 -4.33
CA VAL A 49 16.67 -9.10 -4.45
C VAL A 49 15.95 -9.01 -3.10
N ALA A 50 16.59 -9.45 -2.01
CA ALA A 50 16.00 -9.35 -0.67
C ALA A 50 15.66 -7.91 -0.28
N ARG A 51 16.48 -6.94 -0.70
CA ARG A 51 16.20 -5.52 -0.48
C ARG A 51 14.98 -5.05 -1.29
N GLN A 52 14.84 -5.47 -2.55
CA GLN A 52 13.68 -5.13 -3.37
C GLN A 52 12.39 -5.67 -2.76
N GLU A 53 12.40 -6.92 -2.29
CA GLU A 53 11.26 -7.53 -1.59
C GLU A 53 10.92 -6.75 -0.31
N TYR A 54 11.93 -6.37 0.48
CA TYR A 54 11.73 -5.55 1.67
C TYR A 54 11.16 -4.16 1.34
N ASP A 55 11.61 -3.53 0.25
CA ASP A 55 11.09 -2.23 -0.18
C ASP A 55 9.59 -2.30 -0.50
N GLU A 56 9.12 -3.38 -1.13
CA GLU A 56 7.70 -3.59 -1.41
C GLU A 56 6.88 -3.86 -0.14
N ILE A 57 7.40 -4.66 0.79
CA ILE A 57 6.76 -4.91 2.09
C ILE A 57 6.64 -3.59 2.87
N ALA A 58 7.74 -2.85 3.01
CA ALA A 58 7.81 -1.59 3.74
C ALA A 58 6.81 -0.55 3.19
N LYS A 59 6.74 -0.40 1.86
CA LYS A 59 5.77 0.49 1.21
C LYS A 59 4.35 0.08 1.56
N LYS A 60 4.02 -1.20 1.43
CA LYS A 60 2.67 -1.72 1.67
C LYS A 60 2.23 -1.49 3.12
N GLU A 61 3.10 -1.76 4.08
CA GLU A 61 2.80 -1.57 5.51
C GLU A 61 2.62 -0.10 5.87
N ILE A 62 3.53 0.78 5.41
CA ILE A 62 3.40 2.21 5.64
C ILE A 62 2.11 2.74 5.01
N GLN A 63 1.84 2.41 3.75
CA GLN A 63 0.62 2.85 3.09
C GLN A 63 -0.64 2.38 3.82
N LYS A 64 -0.68 1.13 4.30
CA LYS A 64 -1.79 0.61 5.13
C LYS A 64 -1.91 1.34 6.47
N ALA A 65 -0.79 1.73 7.06
CA ALA A 65 -0.77 2.47 8.31
C ALA A 65 -1.25 3.91 8.16
N PHE A 66 -1.06 4.53 6.98
CA PHE A 66 -1.53 5.88 6.65
C PHE A 66 -3.05 5.98 6.48
N VAL A 67 -3.74 4.86 6.21
CA VAL A 67 -5.19 4.85 6.14
C VAL A 67 -5.78 4.60 7.52
N TYR A 68 -6.45 5.62 8.05
CA TYR A 68 -7.33 5.48 9.20
C TYR A 68 -8.42 4.46 8.84
N SER A 69 -8.42 3.29 9.49
CA SER A 69 -9.29 2.16 9.12
C SER A 69 -9.18 1.78 7.64
N TYR A 70 -8.02 1.22 7.23
CA TYR A 70 -7.76 0.77 5.86
C TYR A 70 -8.91 -0.03 5.25
N GLU A 71 -9.43 -0.97 6.03
CA GLU A 71 -10.52 -1.82 5.60
C GLU A 71 -11.83 -1.05 5.36
N GLU A 72 -12.13 -0.05 6.18
CA GLU A 72 -13.32 0.79 6.02
C GLU A 72 -13.20 1.72 4.80
N SER A 73 -12.04 2.34 4.60
CA SER A 73 -11.79 3.16 3.40
C SER A 73 -11.88 2.32 2.12
N ALA A 74 -11.34 1.11 2.14
CA ALA A 74 -11.44 0.18 1.02
C ALA A 74 -12.90 -0.24 0.77
N LYS A 75 -13.69 -0.51 1.82
CA LYS A 75 -15.12 -0.80 1.72
C LYS A 75 -15.90 0.37 1.13
N VAL A 76 -15.65 1.59 1.59
CA VAL A 76 -16.32 2.80 1.05
C VAL A 76 -16.00 2.99 -0.42
N LEU A 77 -14.73 2.85 -0.83
CA LEU A 77 -14.34 2.99 -2.24
C LEU A 77 -14.95 1.87 -3.10
N PHE A 78 -15.02 0.65 -2.57
CA PHE A 78 -15.65 -0.50 -3.22
C PHE A 78 -17.15 -0.31 -3.39
N ASP A 79 -17.87 0.05 -2.33
CA ASP A 79 -19.32 0.26 -2.37
C ASP A 79 -19.67 1.41 -3.33
N ASN A 80 -18.94 2.53 -3.27
CA ASN A 80 -19.10 3.65 -4.22
C ASN A 80 -18.86 3.20 -5.68
N TYR A 81 -17.89 2.32 -5.94
CA TYR A 81 -17.68 1.77 -7.28
C TYR A 81 -18.86 0.92 -7.76
N LEU A 82 -19.46 0.10 -6.88
CA LEU A 82 -20.63 -0.71 -7.23
C LEU A 82 -21.86 0.14 -7.56
N ASP A 83 -22.12 1.17 -6.75
CA ASP A 83 -23.23 2.11 -6.98
C ASP A 83 -23.09 2.77 -8.36
N ASN A 84 -21.88 3.22 -8.71
CA ASN A 84 -21.60 3.81 -10.01
C ASN A 84 -21.73 2.81 -11.17
N ILE A 85 -21.35 1.54 -10.99
CA ILE A 85 -21.58 0.50 -12.01
C ILE A 85 -23.07 0.29 -12.25
N GLU A 86 -23.85 0.15 -11.17
CA GLU A 86 -25.29 -0.12 -11.28
C GLU A 86 -25.98 1.03 -12.02
N ALA A 87 -25.65 2.27 -11.65
CA ALA A 87 -26.12 3.47 -12.34
C ALA A 87 -25.71 3.49 -13.82
N TYR A 88 -24.44 3.20 -14.13
CA TYR A 88 -23.91 3.18 -15.50
C TYR A 88 -24.58 2.14 -16.38
N CYS A 89 -24.66 0.89 -15.92
CA CYS A 89 -25.22 -0.21 -16.70
C CYS A 89 -26.74 -0.10 -16.87
N ASN A 90 -27.45 0.40 -15.86
CA ASN A 90 -28.91 0.59 -15.93
C ASN A 90 -29.31 1.92 -16.59
N SER A 91 -28.35 2.77 -16.97
CA SER A 91 -28.61 4.14 -17.45
C SER A 91 -29.48 4.95 -16.48
N THR A 92 -29.24 4.76 -15.18
CA THR A 92 -29.93 5.45 -14.10
C THR A 92 -28.99 6.47 -13.46
N LYS A 93 -29.56 7.42 -12.73
CA LYS A 93 -28.78 8.40 -11.97
C LYS A 93 -28.72 7.97 -10.51
N LEU A 94 -27.62 8.32 -9.85
CA LEU A 94 -27.45 8.17 -8.42
C LEU A 94 -28.16 9.32 -7.71
N LYS A 95 -28.64 9.08 -6.49
CA LYS A 95 -29.09 10.15 -5.61
C LYS A 95 -27.98 10.50 -4.64
N ASP A 96 -27.59 11.76 -4.60
CA ASP A 96 -26.66 12.25 -3.58
C ASP A 96 -27.36 12.18 -2.20
N PRO A 97 -26.76 11.51 -1.20
CA PRO A 97 -27.39 11.33 0.11
C PRO A 97 -27.50 12.63 0.92
N ILE A 98 -26.80 13.69 0.54
CA ILE A 98 -26.78 14.99 1.22
C ILE A 98 -27.70 15.99 0.52
N THR A 99 -27.64 16.07 -0.81
CA THR A 99 -28.39 17.09 -1.58
C THR A 99 -29.70 16.57 -2.17
N ASP A 100 -29.92 15.26 -2.17
CA ASP A 100 -31.01 14.55 -2.88
C ASP A 100 -31.06 14.85 -4.40
N GLU A 101 -29.99 15.40 -4.95
CA GLU A 101 -29.86 15.69 -6.38
C GLU A 101 -29.50 14.42 -7.16
N GLU A 102 -29.98 14.35 -8.40
CA GLU A 102 -29.64 13.26 -9.31
C GLU A 102 -28.28 13.50 -9.96
N VAL A 103 -27.32 12.63 -9.65
CA VAL A 103 -25.95 12.70 -10.16
C VAL A 103 -25.72 11.60 -11.19
N SER A 104 -25.10 11.95 -12.32
CA SER A 104 -24.68 10.96 -13.32
C SER A 104 -23.56 10.06 -12.77
N PRO A 105 -23.47 8.78 -13.18
CA PRO A 105 -22.39 7.90 -12.74
C PRO A 105 -21.02 8.48 -13.06
N ASP A 106 -20.12 8.44 -12.08
CA ASP A 106 -18.75 8.95 -12.19
C ASP A 106 -17.87 7.94 -12.94
N GLU A 107 -17.85 8.08 -14.27
CA GLU A 107 -16.97 7.28 -15.12
C GLU A 107 -15.48 7.50 -14.82
N LYS A 108 -15.07 8.68 -14.34
CA LYS A 108 -13.66 8.95 -14.04
C LYS A 108 -13.23 8.15 -12.82
N LEU A 109 -14.05 8.11 -11.77
CA LEU A 109 -13.83 7.26 -10.61
C LEU A 109 -13.72 5.79 -11.03
N MET A 110 -14.72 5.28 -11.77
CA MET A 110 -14.72 3.89 -12.21
C MET A 110 -13.48 3.53 -13.02
N ARG A 111 -13.09 4.38 -14.00
CA ARG A 111 -11.87 4.19 -14.79
C ARG A 111 -10.61 4.19 -13.92
N SER A 112 -10.52 5.10 -12.96
CA SER A 112 -9.34 5.21 -12.09
C SER A 112 -9.09 3.96 -11.23
N ILE A 113 -10.13 3.17 -10.94
CA ILE A 113 -10.06 1.87 -10.26
C ILE A 113 -9.73 0.77 -11.27
N GLU A 114 -10.49 0.69 -12.37
CA GLU A 114 -10.36 -0.32 -13.43
C GLU A 114 -8.95 -0.37 -14.04
N GLU A 115 -8.32 0.79 -14.24
CA GLU A 115 -6.99 0.90 -14.82
C GLU A 115 -5.90 0.31 -13.92
N GLN A 116 -6.11 0.23 -12.60
CA GLN A 116 -5.15 -0.35 -11.65
C GLN A 116 -4.89 -1.85 -11.88
N ILE A 117 -5.84 -2.53 -12.53
CA ILE A 117 -5.75 -3.95 -12.89
C ILE A 117 -5.68 -4.14 -14.42
N GLY A 118 -5.37 -3.08 -15.16
CA GLY A 118 -5.12 -3.14 -16.60
C GLY A 118 -6.37 -3.29 -17.47
N VAL A 119 -7.56 -2.89 -16.97
CA VAL A 119 -8.77 -2.89 -17.79
C VAL A 119 -8.69 -1.75 -18.82
N SER A 120 -8.52 -2.13 -20.09
CA SER A 120 -8.47 -1.19 -21.20
C SER A 120 -9.81 -0.49 -21.42
N GLU A 121 -9.78 0.66 -22.12
CA GLU A 121 -11.00 1.42 -22.44
C GLU A 121 -12.04 0.57 -23.19
N ASN A 122 -11.58 -0.31 -24.09
CA ASN A 122 -12.45 -1.22 -24.85
C ASN A 122 -13.08 -2.32 -23.98
N ALA A 123 -12.42 -2.69 -22.88
CA ALA A 123 -12.88 -3.74 -21.97
C ALA A 123 -13.68 -3.19 -20.78
N LYS A 124 -13.81 -1.85 -20.64
CA LYS A 124 -14.49 -1.24 -19.49
C LYS A 124 -15.95 -1.71 -19.38
N LYS A 125 -16.67 -1.74 -20.50
CA LYS A 125 -18.09 -2.08 -20.51
C LYS A 125 -18.33 -3.54 -20.11
N SER A 126 -17.58 -4.47 -20.71
CA SER A 126 -17.69 -5.89 -20.38
C SER A 126 -17.29 -6.19 -18.94
N PHE A 127 -16.26 -5.51 -18.41
CA PHE A 127 -15.86 -5.65 -17.01
C PHE A 127 -16.97 -5.18 -16.05
N ARG A 128 -17.56 -4.01 -16.29
CA ARG A 128 -18.66 -3.48 -15.47
C ARG A 128 -19.89 -4.39 -15.50
N GLU A 129 -20.25 -4.91 -16.68
CA GLU A 129 -21.36 -5.86 -16.84
C GLU A 129 -21.11 -7.18 -16.10
N GLU A 130 -19.87 -7.69 -16.10
CA GLU A 130 -19.49 -8.88 -15.34
C GLU A 130 -19.69 -8.66 -13.83
N ILE A 131 -19.23 -7.53 -13.31
CA ILE A 131 -19.40 -7.17 -11.89
C ILE A 131 -20.89 -7.06 -11.53
N LEU A 132 -21.69 -6.37 -12.35
CA LEU A 132 -23.13 -6.22 -12.13
C LEU A 132 -23.85 -7.58 -12.12
N LEU A 133 -23.48 -8.49 -13.03
CA LEU A 133 -24.05 -9.84 -13.08
C LEU A 133 -23.76 -10.62 -11.79
N ARG A 134 -22.54 -10.53 -11.27
CA ARG A 134 -22.16 -11.15 -9.99
C ARG A 134 -22.91 -10.54 -8.82
N LEU A 135 -22.97 -9.20 -8.75
CA LEU A 135 -23.74 -8.47 -7.74
C LEU A 135 -25.21 -8.92 -7.72
N SER A 136 -25.85 -8.97 -8.89
CA SER A 136 -27.24 -9.44 -9.06
C SER A 136 -27.43 -10.92 -8.65
N SER A 137 -26.43 -11.77 -8.91
CA SER A 137 -26.44 -13.17 -8.50
C SER A 137 -26.40 -13.34 -6.97
N TYR A 138 -25.61 -12.50 -6.29
CA TYR A 138 -25.53 -12.46 -4.83
C TYR A 138 -26.84 -11.95 -4.22
N ALA A 139 -27.38 -10.84 -4.74
CA ALA A 139 -28.63 -10.26 -4.28
C ALA A 139 -29.80 -11.26 -4.38
N ARG A 140 -29.94 -11.99 -5.50
CA ARG A 140 -30.98 -13.03 -5.67
C ARG A 140 -30.86 -14.19 -4.68
N LYS A 141 -29.67 -14.44 -4.13
CA LYS A 141 -29.42 -15.48 -3.12
C LYS A 141 -29.52 -14.93 -1.69
N GLY A 142 -29.91 -13.67 -1.51
CA GLY A 142 -29.93 -12.99 -0.21
C GLY A 142 -28.55 -12.82 0.42
N ARG A 143 -27.48 -12.82 -0.39
CA ARG A 143 -26.10 -12.64 0.08
C ARG A 143 -25.62 -11.22 -0.25
N LYS A 144 -24.84 -10.63 0.65
CA LYS A 144 -24.16 -9.35 0.38
C LYS A 144 -22.94 -9.60 -0.50
N PHE A 145 -22.77 -8.79 -1.54
CA PHE A 145 -21.54 -8.74 -2.32
C PHE A 145 -20.60 -7.75 -1.62
N ASP A 146 -19.61 -8.28 -0.89
CA ASP A 146 -18.70 -7.50 -0.08
C ASP A 146 -17.34 -7.30 -0.75
N TYR A 147 -16.51 -6.45 -0.14
CA TYR A 147 -15.14 -6.17 -0.58
C TYR A 147 -14.27 -7.43 -0.79
N THR A 148 -14.58 -8.53 -0.10
CA THR A 148 -13.85 -9.81 -0.24
C THR A 148 -14.43 -10.73 -1.30
N SER A 149 -15.60 -10.40 -1.86
CA SER A 149 -16.35 -11.25 -2.79
C SER A 149 -15.74 -11.32 -4.18
N HIS A 150 -14.81 -10.42 -4.52
CA HIS A 150 -14.17 -10.40 -5.83
C HIS A 150 -12.69 -10.00 -5.75
N GLU A 151 -11.80 -10.98 -5.94
CA GLU A 151 -10.35 -10.78 -5.78
C GLU A 151 -9.76 -9.70 -6.71
N ARG A 152 -10.07 -9.71 -8.01
CA ARG A 152 -9.53 -8.67 -8.92
C ARG A 152 -10.03 -7.26 -8.58
N LEU A 153 -11.29 -7.12 -8.16
CA LEU A 153 -11.85 -5.82 -7.81
C LEU A 153 -11.30 -5.33 -6.47
N ARG A 154 -11.13 -6.26 -5.52
CA ARG A 154 -10.40 -6.01 -4.27
C ARG A 154 -9.01 -5.44 -4.57
N GLU A 155 -8.24 -6.12 -5.42
CA GLU A 155 -6.91 -5.67 -5.84
C GLU A 155 -6.94 -4.28 -6.51
N ALA A 156 -7.92 -4.03 -7.39
CA ALA A 156 -8.09 -2.73 -8.03
C ALA A 156 -8.33 -1.60 -7.03
N VAL A 157 -9.21 -1.83 -6.06
CA VAL A 157 -9.51 -0.89 -4.97
C VAL A 157 -8.29 -0.68 -4.08
N GLU A 158 -7.57 -1.73 -3.70
CA GLU A 158 -6.34 -1.63 -2.91
C GLU A 158 -5.31 -0.75 -3.63
N LYS A 159 -5.04 -1.04 -4.91
CA LYS A 159 -4.09 -0.29 -5.72
C LYS A 159 -4.50 1.17 -5.92
N LYS A 160 -5.78 1.44 -6.15
CA LYS A 160 -6.30 2.80 -6.27
C LYS A 160 -6.09 3.58 -4.98
N LEU A 161 -6.48 3.00 -3.85
CA LEU A 161 -6.31 3.61 -2.54
C LEU A 161 -4.82 3.91 -2.26
N PHE A 162 -3.93 2.98 -2.60
CA PHE A 162 -2.49 3.19 -2.48
C PHE A 162 -1.94 4.26 -3.42
N ALA A 163 -2.45 4.35 -4.65
CA ALA A 163 -2.06 5.40 -5.60
C ALA A 163 -2.44 6.79 -5.06
N ASP A 164 -3.64 6.95 -4.52
CA ASP A 164 -4.14 8.22 -3.98
C ASP A 164 -3.38 8.66 -2.73
N LEU A 165 -2.92 7.70 -1.92
CA LEU A 165 -2.13 7.99 -0.72
C LEU A 165 -0.67 8.28 -1.02
N LYS A 166 -0.15 7.90 -2.19
CA LYS A 166 1.28 8.04 -2.51
C LYS A 166 1.77 9.47 -2.28
N ASP A 167 1.02 10.46 -2.77
CA ASP A 167 1.37 11.87 -2.62
C ASP A 167 1.20 12.36 -1.19
N VAL A 168 0.19 11.88 -0.48
CA VAL A 168 -0.03 12.19 0.94
C VAL A 168 1.14 11.69 1.79
N VAL A 169 1.58 10.45 1.58
CA VAL A 169 2.75 9.86 2.27
C VAL A 169 4.00 10.67 1.92
N LYS A 170 4.21 10.96 0.64
CA LYS A 170 5.37 11.74 0.18
C LYS A 170 5.42 13.11 0.85
N ILE A 171 4.32 13.86 0.85
CA ILE A 171 4.22 15.18 1.47
C ILE A 171 4.47 15.08 2.98
N THR A 172 3.82 14.12 3.65
CA THR A 172 3.90 13.96 5.11
C THR A 172 5.31 13.54 5.57
N THR A 173 6.04 12.77 4.76
CA THR A 173 7.37 12.26 5.12
C THR A 173 8.54 13.16 4.69
N SER A 174 8.30 14.16 3.84
CA SER A 174 9.35 15.02 3.28
C SER A 174 9.59 16.32 4.05
N THR A 175 8.68 16.73 4.94
CA THR A 175 8.79 17.99 5.67
C THR A 175 9.76 17.86 6.85
N LYS A 176 10.82 18.69 6.87
CA LYS A 176 11.77 18.75 7.99
C LYS A 176 11.12 19.26 9.28
N THR A 177 10.11 20.11 9.14
CA THR A 177 9.28 20.66 10.20
C THR A 177 7.82 20.41 9.83
N PRO A 178 7.25 19.25 10.21
CA PRO A 178 5.86 18.94 9.94
C PRO A 178 4.92 19.86 10.72
N ASP A 179 3.79 20.24 10.13
CA ASP A 179 2.72 20.96 10.81
C ASP A 179 1.98 20.05 11.82
N ALA A 180 1.03 20.63 12.58
CA ALA A 180 0.30 19.89 13.61
C ALA A 180 -0.52 18.71 13.04
N GLU A 181 -1.04 18.83 11.82
CA GLU A 181 -1.83 17.80 11.18
C GLU A 181 -0.93 16.67 10.66
N GLN A 182 0.18 17.01 10.02
CA GLN A 182 1.23 16.09 9.60
C GLN A 182 1.80 15.32 10.80
N LEU A 183 2.11 16.00 11.90
CA LEU A 183 2.57 15.37 13.14
C LEU A 183 1.54 14.38 13.69
N LYS A 184 0.26 14.75 13.70
CA LYS A 184 -0.82 13.86 14.13
C LYS A 184 -0.90 12.61 13.25
N ARG A 185 -0.75 12.75 11.93
CA ARG A 185 -0.72 11.63 10.98
C ARG A 185 0.50 10.73 11.20
N ILE A 186 1.70 11.31 11.31
CA ILE A 186 2.95 10.57 11.57
C ILE A 186 2.81 9.76 12.86
N ASN A 187 2.33 10.39 13.94
CA ASN A 187 2.14 9.72 15.22
C ASN A 187 1.10 8.59 15.14
N GLY A 188 0.00 8.81 14.40
CA GLY A 188 -1.01 7.78 14.15
C GLY A 188 -0.44 6.58 13.38
N VAL A 189 0.35 6.83 12.35
CA VAL A 189 1.05 5.79 11.58
C VAL A 189 2.03 5.02 12.46
N SER A 190 2.87 5.72 13.23
CA SER A 190 3.79 5.07 14.16
C SER A 190 3.07 4.22 15.20
N ALA A 191 1.98 4.70 15.78
CA ALA A 191 1.18 3.94 16.74
C ALA A 191 0.65 2.65 16.12
N LYS A 192 0.16 2.72 14.87
CA LYS A 192 -0.39 1.57 14.15
C LYS A 192 0.67 0.54 13.78
N LEU A 193 1.86 0.98 13.35
CA LEU A 193 3.00 0.09 13.12
C LEU A 193 3.42 -0.64 14.41
N ILE A 194 3.34 0.04 15.56
CA ILE A 194 3.66 -0.57 16.86
C ILE A 194 2.59 -1.59 17.26
N SER A 195 1.31 -1.27 17.11
CA SER A 195 0.21 -2.10 17.61
C SER A 195 -0.17 -3.26 16.69
N GLU A 196 -0.07 -3.10 15.37
CA GLU A 196 -0.54 -4.10 14.39
C GLU A 196 0.60 -4.90 13.74
N TYR A 197 1.82 -4.36 13.75
CA TYR A 197 2.99 -4.93 13.06
C TYR A 197 4.19 -5.15 13.99
N ASP A 198 4.00 -5.00 15.31
CA ASP A 198 5.01 -5.24 16.35
C ASP A 198 6.33 -4.47 16.19
N TYR A 199 6.29 -3.32 15.50
CA TYR A 199 7.46 -2.45 15.42
C TYR A 199 7.75 -1.79 16.77
N CYS A 200 9.02 -1.61 17.11
CA CYS A 200 9.38 -0.71 18.20
C CYS A 200 9.29 0.76 17.73
N PRO A 201 9.19 1.75 18.65
CA PRO A 201 9.06 3.16 18.28
C PRO A 201 10.19 3.70 17.39
N VAL A 202 11.41 3.17 17.55
CA VAL A 202 12.56 3.59 16.74
C VAL A 202 12.43 3.02 15.32
N CYS A 203 12.19 1.71 15.19
CA CYS A 203 12.03 1.05 13.89
C CYS A 203 10.84 1.62 13.09
N ALA A 204 9.72 1.92 13.73
CA ALA A 204 8.55 2.53 13.08
C ALA A 204 8.89 3.89 12.45
N ASN A 205 9.64 4.74 13.18
CA ASN A 205 10.08 6.04 12.69
C ASN A 205 11.10 5.92 11.55
N GLU A 206 12.02 4.96 11.65
CA GLU A 206 12.99 4.69 10.58
C GLU A 206 12.34 4.15 9.32
N LEU A 207 11.35 3.26 9.46
CA LEU A 207 10.57 2.72 8.34
C LEU A 207 9.83 3.84 7.60
N LEU A 208 9.18 4.75 8.34
CA LEU A 208 8.47 5.90 7.78
C LEU A 208 9.42 6.84 7.00
N LYS A 209 10.60 7.13 7.54
CA LYS A 209 11.64 7.92 6.84
C LYS A 209 12.17 7.20 5.61
N TYR A 210 12.39 5.89 5.72
CA TYR A 210 12.89 5.07 4.63
C TYR A 210 11.92 5.06 3.45
N VAL A 211 10.64 4.74 3.72
CA VAL A 211 9.59 4.75 2.69
C VAL A 211 9.39 6.15 2.11
N GLY A 212 9.43 7.20 2.93
CA GLY A 212 9.43 8.57 2.43
C GLY A 212 10.56 8.83 1.42
N SER A 213 11.78 8.34 1.69
CA SER A 213 12.89 8.46 0.75
C SER A 213 12.73 7.61 -0.52
N LEU A 214 12.05 6.46 -0.43
CA LEU A 214 11.75 5.60 -1.58
C LEU A 214 10.72 6.23 -2.52
N LEU A 215 9.71 6.90 -1.97
CA LEU A 215 8.64 7.55 -2.73
C LEU A 215 9.07 8.90 -3.35
N ASN A 216 10.17 9.47 -2.85
CA ASN A 216 10.78 10.69 -3.37
C ASN A 216 11.75 10.49 -4.54
N ARG A 217 12.14 9.24 -4.81
CA ARG A 217 12.98 8.85 -5.96
C ARG A 217 12.12 8.61 -7.19
#